data_AF-A0A1I5DH61-F1
#
_entry.id   AF-A0A1I5DH61-F1
#
_cell.length_a   1.000
_cell.length_b   1.000
_cell.length_c   1.000
_cell.angle_alpha   90.00
_cell.angle_beta   90.00
_cell.angle_gamma   90.00
#
_symmetry.space_group_name_H-M   'P 1'
#
loop_
_entity.id
_entity.type
_entity.pdbx_description
1 polymer ?
#
loop_
_entity_poly.entity_id
_entity_poly.type
_entity_poly.pdbx_seq_one_letter_code
_entity_poly.pdbx_strand_id
1 'polypeptide(L)'
;MNDRYSALQGEYANEFEDLELEALDEFEDSETYQDSEFEDLEETNEGLVEASPDAHQWRPDATFNPISAKTHGNNRIVVERASFYPNAKFNLESKRNLDDFEDFEDLEEFEDFEDLEEFEDSEDLEEFEDLEDFETEASRIPSRPAGTVSQQLCEVLEDFDFDKDTIKPSHQNQLITIARRIISGSQKSAQPVRSVKIIGHTDPVGDAGYNLDLGRRRAKKVESNLRQILDRIRPGSSRGITFSTESRGEAESTGLSPVKARRVVVCFQQPCRHKGCPPFKSRVRLHIKVLVRPRRFSIATMVQSMRQVYGPAGFRVEVASRENLKLPHLEDLDIRCPKSTSVCCPFPCPTSNLNAEHVALFKNRNKVGVNELAVYFVRGTTPTFNGCCAHPTGRPGVVVTANASRWTLAHEVAHVLGLSHVNNNDRLMTGNGTNNIKNPPPDLVRSEIQTMERSSITIPC
;
A
#
# COMPACT_ATOMS: atom_id res chain seq x y z
N MET A 1 1.44 -25.29 -52.00
CA MET A 1 0.85 -25.63 -53.31
C MET A 1 -0.65 -25.53 -53.14
N ASN A 2 -1.18 -24.30 -53.22
CA ASN A 2 -1.73 -23.73 -54.46
C ASN A 2 -2.85 -24.60 -55.05
N ASP A 3 -4.09 -24.31 -54.70
CA ASP A 3 -4.95 -23.49 -55.56
C ASP A 3 -6.39 -23.54 -55.05
N ARG A 4 -6.85 -22.39 -54.54
CA ARG A 4 -8.20 -21.82 -54.74
C ARG A 4 -8.32 -20.51 -53.95
N TYR A 5 -7.38 -19.61 -54.24
CA TYR A 5 -7.63 -18.17 -54.32
C TYR A 5 -7.96 -17.89 -55.80
N SER A 6 -8.83 -16.90 -56.04
CA SER A 6 -9.24 -16.40 -57.36
C SER A 6 -10.41 -17.12 -58.05
N ALA A 7 -11.62 -16.64 -57.76
CA ALA A 7 -12.66 -16.48 -58.78
C ALA A 7 -13.56 -15.29 -58.41
N LEU A 8 -13.34 -14.19 -59.14
CA LEU A 8 -14.31 -13.16 -59.53
C LEU A 8 -14.55 -11.97 -58.57
N GLN A 9 -13.58 -11.06 -58.59
CA GLN A 9 -13.83 -9.62 -58.69
C GLN A 9 -14.48 -9.29 -60.05
N GLY A 10 -15.38 -8.30 -60.08
CA GLY A 10 -15.60 -7.45 -61.26
C GLY A 10 -17.05 -7.28 -61.70
N GLU A 11 -17.73 -6.28 -61.15
CA GLU A 11 -18.74 -5.42 -61.82
C GLU A 11 -18.94 -4.17 -60.94
N TYR A 12 -18.12 -3.13 -61.16
CA TYR A 12 -18.50 -1.84 -61.76
C TYR A 12 -19.65 -1.13 -61.01
N ALA A 13 -19.33 -0.22 -60.08
CA ALA A 13 -19.08 1.21 -60.33
C ALA A 13 -20.32 1.95 -60.87
N ASN A 14 -21.04 2.64 -59.99
CA ASN A 14 -21.75 3.92 -60.17
C ASN A 14 -22.71 4.14 -59.00
N GLU A 15 -22.35 5.03 -58.07
CA GLU A 15 -23.23 5.94 -57.32
C GLU A 15 -22.35 6.67 -56.30
N PHE A 16 -21.60 7.63 -56.84
CA PHE A 16 -20.85 8.65 -56.11
C PHE A 16 -21.38 9.97 -56.66
N GLU A 17 -22.48 10.44 -56.09
CA GLU A 17 -23.01 11.82 -56.14
C GLU A 17 -24.21 11.84 -55.18
N ASP A 18 -24.40 12.97 -54.49
CA ASP A 18 -25.48 13.27 -53.53
C ASP A 18 -25.25 12.84 -52.08
N LEU A 19 -24.49 13.64 -51.33
CA LEU A 19 -24.99 14.48 -50.22
C LEU A 19 -23.81 15.09 -49.44
N GLU A 20 -23.15 16.04 -50.11
CA GLU A 20 -22.34 17.09 -49.51
C GLU A 20 -23.24 18.33 -49.48
N LEU A 21 -23.84 18.68 -48.33
CA LEU A 21 -24.53 19.95 -48.05
C LEU A 21 -25.13 19.91 -46.63
N GLU A 22 -24.45 20.54 -45.67
CA GLU A 22 -25.01 21.32 -44.53
C GLU A 22 -23.92 21.53 -43.47
N ALA A 23 -22.95 22.39 -43.80
CA ALA A 23 -22.20 23.16 -42.84
C ALA A 23 -21.95 24.53 -43.46
N LEU A 24 -22.15 25.58 -42.66
CA LEU A 24 -22.02 27.02 -42.97
C LEU A 24 -23.31 27.67 -43.52
N ASP A 25 -24.08 28.32 -42.65
CA ASP A 25 -24.09 29.79 -42.63
C ASP A 25 -24.79 30.38 -41.39
N GLU A 26 -24.45 31.64 -41.09
CA GLU A 26 -25.06 32.59 -40.13
C GLU A 26 -24.72 32.47 -38.64
N PHE A 27 -23.72 33.25 -38.20
CA PHE A 27 -23.96 34.50 -37.45
C PHE A 27 -22.63 35.28 -37.29
N GLU A 28 -22.41 36.25 -38.18
CA GLU A 28 -21.54 37.41 -37.98
C GLU A 28 -22.32 38.49 -37.23
N ASP A 29 -21.67 39.11 -36.25
CA ASP A 29 -21.73 40.54 -35.86
C ASP A 29 -20.79 40.66 -34.63
N SER A 30 -19.51 40.99 -34.82
CA SER A 30 -18.94 42.32 -35.02
C SER A 30 -19.30 43.32 -33.90
N GLU A 31 -18.32 43.60 -33.03
CA GLU A 31 -17.80 44.96 -32.87
C GLU A 31 -16.51 45.00 -32.03
N THR A 32 -15.55 45.71 -32.62
CA THR A 32 -14.21 46.09 -32.19
C THR A 32 -14.20 47.04 -30.99
N TYR A 33 -13.21 46.96 -30.11
CA TYR A 33 -12.72 48.14 -29.40
C TYR A 33 -11.22 48.08 -29.11
N GLN A 34 -10.60 49.25 -29.25
CA GLN A 34 -9.20 49.50 -29.55
C GLN A 34 -8.26 49.47 -28.35
N ASP A 35 -6.99 49.20 -28.68
CA ASP A 35 -5.80 49.65 -27.97
C ASP A 35 -5.88 51.13 -27.60
N SER A 36 -5.48 51.44 -26.38
CA SER A 36 -4.93 52.75 -26.03
C SER A 36 -3.74 52.56 -25.11
N GLU A 37 -2.57 52.86 -25.66
CA GLU A 37 -1.40 53.36 -24.92
C GLU A 37 -1.82 54.46 -23.94
N PHE A 38 -1.29 54.45 -22.71
CA PHE A 38 -1.00 55.71 -22.01
C PHE A 38 0.04 55.50 -20.88
N GLU A 39 1.21 56.06 -21.14
CA GLU A 39 2.18 56.77 -20.30
C GLU A 39 2.52 56.35 -18.86
N ASP A 40 3.84 56.29 -18.68
CA ASP A 40 4.65 56.50 -17.48
C ASP A 40 4.03 57.36 -16.37
N LEU A 41 4.04 56.82 -15.15
CA LEU A 41 4.22 57.62 -13.93
C LEU A 41 5.15 56.87 -12.98
N GLU A 42 6.43 57.28 -13.00
CA GLU A 42 7.26 57.28 -11.79
C GLU A 42 6.65 58.26 -10.78
N GLU A 43 6.31 57.80 -9.57
CA GLU A 43 6.73 58.49 -8.33
C GLU A 43 6.36 57.68 -7.09
N THR A 44 7.40 57.41 -6.29
CA THR A 44 7.46 57.35 -4.83
C THR A 44 6.16 57.25 -4.03
N ASN A 45 6.04 56.22 -3.18
CA ASN A 45 5.92 56.50 -1.75
C ASN A 45 6.23 55.32 -0.83
N GLU A 46 6.85 55.69 0.28
CA GLU A 46 7.18 54.91 1.45
C GLU A 46 5.93 54.42 2.18
N GLY A 47 6.07 53.31 2.91
CA GLY A 47 5.35 53.13 4.17
C GLY A 47 4.28 52.03 4.23
N LEU A 48 4.44 51.21 5.27
CA LEU A 48 3.44 50.35 5.93
C LEU A 48 3.17 48.97 5.31
N VAL A 49 4.07 48.05 5.67
CA VAL A 49 3.79 46.62 5.81
C VAL A 49 2.86 46.44 7.02
N GLU A 50 1.57 46.24 6.81
CA GLU A 50 0.68 45.69 7.84
C GLU A 50 0.59 44.16 7.68
N ALA A 51 1.23 43.48 8.62
CA ALA A 51 1.12 42.04 8.81
C ALA A 51 -0.26 41.69 9.41
N SER A 52 -0.89 40.67 8.84
CA SER A 52 -2.10 40.03 9.35
C SER A 52 -1.91 39.50 10.79
N PRO A 53 -2.86 39.69 11.73
CA PRO A 53 -2.66 39.31 13.12
C PRO A 53 -3.23 37.90 13.39
N ASP A 54 -2.37 36.89 13.39
CA ASP A 54 -2.70 35.55 13.91
C ASP A 54 -1.65 35.09 14.93
N ALA A 55 -1.92 35.38 16.20
CA ALA A 55 -1.29 34.72 17.34
C ALA A 55 -2.26 34.74 18.53
N HIS A 56 -3.33 33.95 18.47
CA HIS A 56 -4.06 33.60 19.67
C HIS A 56 -3.26 32.57 20.48
N GLN A 57 -2.46 33.10 21.40
CA GLN A 57 -1.83 32.40 22.52
C GLN A 57 -2.86 31.56 23.27
N TRP A 58 -2.74 30.25 23.16
CA TRP A 58 -3.41 29.30 24.03
C TRP A 58 -2.70 29.33 25.40
N ARG A 59 -3.39 29.80 26.44
CA ARG A 59 -2.92 29.79 27.84
C ARG A 59 -3.29 28.45 28.51
N PRO A 60 -2.36 27.76 29.19
CA PRO A 60 -2.72 26.71 30.13
C PRO A 60 -2.87 27.31 31.54
N ASP A 61 -4.10 27.44 32.01
CA ASP A 61 -4.37 27.56 33.46
C ASP A 61 -4.48 26.15 34.05
N ALA A 62 -3.51 25.78 34.90
CA ALA A 62 -3.67 24.75 35.91
C ALA A 62 -2.85 25.16 37.13
N THR A 63 -3.55 25.73 38.09
CA THR A 63 -3.06 26.06 39.43
C THR A 63 -2.73 24.77 40.19
N PHE A 64 -1.46 24.62 40.61
CA PHE A 64 -1.06 23.62 41.60
C PHE A 64 -0.69 24.33 42.90
N ASN A 65 -1.45 24.04 43.96
CA ASN A 65 -1.19 24.51 45.32
C ASN A 65 0.08 23.85 45.91
N PRO A 66 0.91 24.57 46.68
CA PRO A 66 2.07 23.98 47.35
C PRO A 66 1.67 23.40 48.71
N ILE A 67 2.12 22.18 49.02
CA ILE A 67 2.13 21.65 50.38
C ILE A 67 3.58 21.55 50.87
N SER A 68 3.83 22.34 51.92
CA SER A 68 4.82 22.26 52.99
C SER A 68 5.93 21.19 52.95
N ALA A 69 7.15 21.66 53.15
CA ALA A 69 8.35 20.92 53.51
C ALA A 69 8.21 20.08 54.80
N LYS A 70 8.96 18.97 54.86
CA LYS A 70 9.73 18.51 56.04
C LYS A 70 11.01 17.79 55.60
N THR A 71 12.07 18.08 56.31
CA THR A 71 13.49 17.72 56.14
C THR A 71 13.81 16.27 56.47
N HIS A 72 14.85 15.69 55.84
CA HIS A 72 16.09 15.19 56.48
C HIS A 72 16.97 14.38 55.50
N GLY A 73 18.30 14.56 55.58
CA GLY A 73 19.25 13.46 55.42
C GLY A 73 20.18 13.45 54.20
N ASN A 74 21.34 14.11 54.36
CA ASN A 74 22.67 13.83 53.80
C ASN A 74 22.82 12.63 52.84
N ASN A 75 23.40 12.86 51.65
CA ASN A 75 24.71 12.27 51.34
C ASN A 75 25.45 12.94 50.18
N ARG A 76 26.77 12.95 50.38
CA ARG A 76 27.82 13.76 49.76
C ARG A 76 28.39 13.05 48.53
N ILE A 77 28.44 13.75 47.39
CA ILE A 77 29.12 13.28 46.17
C ILE A 77 30.63 13.52 46.33
N VAL A 78 31.43 12.47 46.18
CA VAL A 78 32.89 12.52 46.02
C VAL A 78 33.21 12.33 44.54
N VAL A 79 34.01 13.26 44.01
CA VAL A 79 34.61 13.22 42.68
C VAL A 79 35.93 12.46 42.78
N GLU A 80 36.19 11.51 41.88
CA GLU A 80 37.57 11.11 41.57
C GLU A 80 37.71 10.58 40.12
N ARG A 81 38.72 11.11 39.42
CA ARG A 81 39.21 10.71 38.10
C ARG A 81 40.41 9.77 38.29
N ALA A 82 40.57 8.74 37.43
CA ALA A 82 41.89 8.22 37.04
C ALA A 82 41.85 7.31 35.78
N SER A 83 42.49 7.79 34.71
CA SER A 83 43.57 7.24 33.84
C SER A 83 43.74 5.74 33.45
N PHE A 84 43.93 5.53 32.13
CA PHE A 84 45.04 4.82 31.40
C PHE A 84 45.06 3.27 31.08
N TYR A 85 44.81 2.94 29.77
CA TYR A 85 45.47 2.02 28.75
C TYR A 85 45.85 0.52 29.04
N PRO A 86 46.22 -0.35 28.04
CA PRO A 86 45.42 -0.98 26.95
C PRO A 86 45.78 -2.49 26.64
N ASN A 87 45.22 -3.02 25.53
CA ASN A 87 45.63 -4.20 24.70
C ASN A 87 45.15 -5.62 25.06
N ALA A 88 44.45 -6.25 24.10
CA ALA A 88 44.55 -7.69 23.82
C ALA A 88 44.20 -8.00 22.35
N LYS A 89 45.17 -8.52 21.60
CA LYS A 89 45.01 -9.20 20.31
C LYS A 89 44.37 -10.57 20.55
N PHE A 90 43.45 -11.00 19.67
CA PHE A 90 43.04 -12.41 19.61
C PHE A 90 43.25 -12.98 18.20
N ASN A 91 43.88 -14.15 18.21
CA ASN A 91 44.33 -14.99 17.12
C ASN A 91 43.18 -15.93 16.68
N LEU A 92 43.03 -16.21 15.39
CA LEU A 92 42.11 -17.24 14.90
C LEU A 92 42.80 -18.07 13.82
N GLU A 93 43.44 -19.16 14.27
CA GLU A 93 43.70 -20.32 13.44
C GLU A 93 42.55 -21.31 13.64
N SER A 94 41.87 -21.68 12.56
CA SER A 94 41.38 -23.05 12.40
C SER A 94 41.20 -23.38 10.93
N LYS A 95 42.19 -24.08 10.38
CA LYS A 95 42.09 -24.86 9.15
C LYS A 95 41.22 -26.09 9.46
N ARG A 96 40.21 -26.36 8.64
CA ARG A 96 39.71 -27.72 8.41
C ARG A 96 39.45 -27.94 6.93
N ASN A 97 40.04 -29.04 6.46
CA ASN A 97 40.09 -29.56 5.11
C ASN A 97 38.72 -29.71 4.46
N LEU A 98 38.68 -29.43 3.17
CA LEU A 98 37.63 -29.78 2.23
C LEU A 98 38.35 -30.33 0.99
N ASP A 99 38.85 -31.54 1.12
CA ASP A 99 39.21 -32.40 -0.01
C ASP A 99 38.07 -33.41 -0.15
N ASP A 100 37.21 -33.18 -1.13
CA ASP A 100 36.45 -34.17 -1.90
C ASP A 100 35.33 -33.40 -2.61
N PHE A 101 35.47 -33.28 -3.94
CA PHE A 101 34.45 -33.53 -4.96
C PHE A 101 34.95 -32.95 -6.28
N GLU A 102 35.75 -33.77 -6.97
CA GLU A 102 35.85 -33.72 -8.43
C GLU A 102 34.49 -34.12 -9.04
N ASP A 103 34.27 -33.65 -10.27
CA ASP A 103 33.11 -33.83 -11.15
C ASP A 103 31.87 -32.99 -10.83
N PHE A 104 31.83 -31.78 -11.41
CA PHE A 104 30.77 -31.32 -12.33
C PHE A 104 31.28 -30.06 -13.04
N GLU A 105 32.12 -30.26 -14.05
CA GLU A 105 32.25 -29.31 -15.15
C GLU A 105 30.93 -29.32 -15.96
N ASP A 106 30.66 -28.20 -16.64
CA ASP A 106 29.52 -27.93 -17.52
C ASP A 106 28.22 -27.48 -16.84
N LEU A 107 28.16 -26.21 -16.43
CA LEU A 107 27.03 -25.29 -16.72
C LEU A 107 27.51 -23.83 -16.55
N GLU A 108 28.55 -23.44 -17.29
CA GLU A 108 28.79 -22.05 -17.67
C GLU A 108 28.28 -21.87 -19.10
N GLU A 109 27.00 -21.51 -19.27
CA GLU A 109 26.53 -20.73 -20.42
C GLU A 109 25.08 -20.29 -20.16
N PHE A 110 24.90 -19.06 -19.68
CA PHE A 110 23.68 -18.26 -19.89
C PHE A 110 24.12 -16.80 -19.74
N GLU A 111 25.04 -16.39 -20.60
CA GLU A 111 25.04 -15.03 -21.12
C GLU A 111 24.10 -15.04 -22.34
N ASP A 112 23.45 -13.90 -22.59
CA ASP A 112 22.44 -13.62 -23.62
C ASP A 112 20.97 -13.69 -23.14
N PHE A 113 20.54 -12.57 -22.55
CA PHE A 113 19.15 -12.12 -22.59
C PHE A 113 19.14 -10.62 -22.94
N GLU A 114 19.73 -10.28 -24.08
CA GLU A 114 19.37 -9.08 -24.83
C GLU A 114 18.35 -9.54 -25.88
N ASP A 115 17.07 -9.25 -25.62
CA ASP A 115 15.97 -9.12 -26.60
C ASP A 115 14.64 -9.11 -25.84
N LEU A 116 14.30 -7.94 -25.28
CA LEU A 116 12.93 -7.56 -24.96
C LEU A 116 12.75 -6.08 -25.30
N GLU A 117 12.92 -5.77 -26.58
CA GLU A 117 12.22 -4.63 -27.17
C GLU A 117 10.83 -5.09 -27.64
N GLU A 118 9.89 -4.14 -27.58
CA GLU A 118 8.57 -4.16 -28.24
C GLU A 118 7.42 -4.89 -27.51
N PHE A 119 6.78 -4.15 -26.60
CA PHE A 119 5.32 -4.09 -26.55
C PHE A 119 4.91 -2.64 -26.30
N GLU A 120 4.80 -1.88 -27.39
CA GLU A 120 3.92 -0.72 -27.47
C GLU A 120 2.47 -1.22 -27.66
N ASP A 121 1.55 -0.42 -27.12
CA ASP A 121 0.10 -0.38 -27.38
C ASP A 121 -0.79 -1.47 -26.77
N SER A 122 -1.37 -1.11 -25.61
CA SER A 122 -2.78 -1.42 -25.32
C SER A 122 -3.41 -0.20 -24.65
N GLU A 123 -3.69 0.81 -25.48
CA GLU A 123 -4.89 1.62 -25.27
C GLU A 123 -6.12 0.75 -25.60
N ASP A 124 -7.29 1.12 -25.09
CA ASP A 124 -8.59 0.47 -25.25
C ASP A 124 -8.94 -0.66 -24.27
N LEU A 125 -9.35 -0.27 -23.06
CA LEU A 125 -10.48 -0.90 -22.36
C LEU A 125 -11.23 0.18 -21.55
N GLU A 126 -11.90 1.08 -22.26
CA GLU A 126 -13.14 1.66 -21.74
C GLU A 126 -14.29 0.68 -22.04
N GLU A 127 -15.38 0.78 -21.27
CA GLU A 127 -16.61 -0.01 -21.35
C GLU A 127 -16.67 -1.29 -20.48
N PHE A 128 -17.14 -1.12 -19.25
CA PHE A 128 -18.12 -2.04 -18.67
C PHE A 128 -19.08 -1.23 -17.80
N GLU A 129 -20.21 -0.86 -18.40
CA GLU A 129 -21.43 -0.49 -17.68
C GLU A 129 -22.12 -1.77 -17.17
N ASP A 130 -22.79 -1.62 -16.03
CA ASP A 130 -23.90 -2.41 -15.51
C ASP A 130 -23.68 -3.90 -15.14
N LEU A 131 -23.42 -4.12 -13.85
CA LEU A 131 -23.95 -5.30 -13.15
C LEU A 131 -24.62 -4.87 -11.85
N GLU A 132 -25.94 -4.73 -11.91
CA GLU A 132 -26.84 -4.71 -10.76
C GLU A 132 -26.93 -6.10 -10.10
N ASP A 133 -27.09 -6.07 -8.78
CA ASP A 133 -27.70 -7.06 -7.91
C ASP A 133 -27.17 -8.51 -7.90
N PHE A 134 -26.38 -8.79 -6.87
CA PHE A 134 -26.53 -10.05 -6.14
C PHE A 134 -26.51 -9.79 -4.63
N GLU A 135 -27.67 -9.99 -4.00
CA GLU A 135 -27.82 -10.06 -2.55
C GLU A 135 -26.88 -11.13 -1.97
N THR A 136 -26.36 -10.89 -0.76
CA THR A 136 -26.10 -12.02 0.14
C THR A 136 -26.05 -11.54 1.59
N GLU A 137 -27.02 -12.01 2.37
CA GLU A 137 -26.96 -12.05 3.81
C GLU A 137 -25.69 -12.78 4.27
N ALA A 138 -24.90 -12.15 5.15
CA ALA A 138 -23.93 -12.85 5.97
C ALA A 138 -24.01 -12.34 7.42
N SER A 139 -24.84 -13.07 8.14
CA SER A 139 -24.95 -13.21 9.59
C SER A 139 -23.64 -13.02 10.38
N ARG A 140 -23.77 -12.25 11.46
CA ARG A 140 -23.00 -12.23 12.72
C ARG A 140 -21.87 -13.27 12.83
N ILE A 141 -20.62 -12.80 12.89
CA ILE A 141 -19.49 -13.60 13.41
C ILE A 141 -18.93 -12.94 14.67
N PRO A 142 -18.87 -13.64 15.82
CA PRO A 142 -18.23 -13.14 17.03
C PRO A 142 -16.71 -13.10 16.87
N SER A 143 -16.07 -12.08 17.45
CA SER A 143 -14.62 -11.88 17.45
C SER A 143 -13.88 -13.09 18.04
N ARG A 144 -13.11 -13.80 17.20
CA ARG A 144 -12.25 -14.93 17.59
C ARG A 144 -10.95 -14.40 18.25
N PRO A 145 -10.37 -15.11 19.23
CA PRO A 145 -9.11 -14.67 19.84
C PRO A 145 -7.95 -14.81 18.84
N ALA A 146 -6.89 -14.03 19.05
CA ALA A 146 -5.68 -13.99 18.24
C ALA A 146 -4.93 -15.34 18.23
N GLY A 147 -5.38 -16.29 17.41
CA GLY A 147 -4.61 -17.46 17.01
C GLY A 147 -3.86 -17.16 15.71
N THR A 148 -2.58 -17.51 15.66
CA THR A 148 -1.74 -17.29 14.47
C THR A 148 -2.33 -18.00 13.26
N VAL A 149 -2.65 -17.25 12.20
CA VAL A 149 -3.27 -17.78 10.98
C VAL A 149 -2.15 -18.24 10.03
N SER A 150 -2.05 -19.54 9.77
CA SER A 150 -1.20 -20.13 8.72
C SER A 150 -2.04 -20.58 7.54
N GLN A 151 -1.54 -20.40 6.31
CA GLN A 151 -2.15 -20.89 5.08
C GLN A 151 -1.34 -22.06 4.55
N GLN A 152 -2.03 -23.12 4.14
CA GLN A 152 -1.44 -24.17 3.32
C GLN A 152 -1.38 -23.69 1.87
N LEU A 153 -0.17 -23.55 1.34
CA LEU A 153 0.07 -23.29 -0.07
C LEU A 153 0.46 -24.60 -0.73
N CYS A 154 -0.11 -24.90 -1.90
CA CYS A 154 0.26 -26.04 -2.73
C CYS A 154 0.53 -25.58 -4.16
N GLU A 155 1.71 -25.92 -4.68
CA GLU A 155 2.15 -25.61 -6.04
C GLU A 155 2.24 -26.90 -6.85
N VAL A 156 1.85 -26.85 -8.13
CA VAL A 156 1.80 -28.03 -9.00
C VAL A 156 2.87 -27.91 -10.10
N LEU A 157 3.73 -28.93 -10.16
CA LEU A 157 4.67 -29.16 -11.26
C LEU A 157 4.02 -30.16 -12.21
N GLU A 158 3.41 -29.69 -13.29
CA GLU A 158 2.72 -30.50 -14.31
C GLU A 158 3.64 -30.83 -15.49
N ASP A 159 3.21 -31.74 -16.36
CA ASP A 159 3.92 -32.11 -17.60
C ASP A 159 5.26 -32.82 -17.37
N PHE A 160 5.30 -33.78 -16.46
CA PHE A 160 6.35 -34.80 -16.51
C PHE A 160 6.18 -35.66 -17.76
N ASP A 161 7.27 -36.03 -18.42
CA ASP A 161 7.20 -36.93 -19.59
C ASP A 161 6.69 -38.31 -19.20
N PHE A 162 6.14 -39.01 -20.19
CA PHE A 162 5.65 -40.38 -20.02
C PHE A 162 6.77 -41.27 -19.46
N ASP A 163 6.47 -42.00 -18.39
CA ASP A 163 7.41 -42.89 -17.70
C ASP A 163 8.72 -42.22 -17.21
N LYS A 164 8.75 -40.90 -17.05
CA LYS A 164 9.93 -40.16 -16.57
C LYS A 164 9.67 -39.44 -15.25
N ASP A 165 10.75 -39.32 -14.47
CA ASP A 165 10.89 -38.51 -13.27
C ASP A 165 11.87 -37.34 -13.45
N THR A 166 12.32 -37.12 -14.68
CA THR A 166 13.24 -36.03 -15.06
C THR A 166 12.61 -34.66 -14.80
N ILE A 167 13.38 -33.77 -14.18
CA ILE A 167 12.98 -32.39 -13.92
C ILE A 167 13.27 -31.56 -15.18
N LYS A 168 12.24 -30.95 -15.76
CA LYS A 168 12.34 -30.06 -16.93
C LYS A 168 12.81 -28.65 -16.54
N PRO A 169 13.30 -27.82 -17.48
CA PRO A 169 13.62 -26.42 -17.22
C PRO A 169 12.45 -25.60 -16.63
N SER A 170 11.22 -25.85 -17.09
CA SER A 170 10.01 -25.23 -16.53
C SER A 170 9.83 -25.53 -15.04
N HIS A 171 10.08 -26.79 -14.63
CA HIS A 171 10.05 -27.20 -13.24
C HIS A 171 11.14 -26.50 -12.41
N GLN A 172 12.33 -26.26 -12.98
CA GLN A 172 13.40 -25.55 -12.27
C GLN A 172 12.99 -24.12 -11.90
N ASN A 173 12.36 -23.39 -12.82
CA ASN A 173 11.83 -22.05 -12.56
C ASN A 173 10.75 -22.05 -11.46
N GLN A 174 9.87 -23.04 -11.48
CA GLN A 174 8.86 -23.23 -10.42
C GLN A 174 9.51 -23.56 -9.07
N LEU A 175 10.52 -24.44 -9.04
CA LEU A 175 11.23 -24.82 -7.82
C LEU A 175 12.02 -23.66 -7.22
N ILE A 176 12.63 -22.80 -8.03
CA ILE A 176 13.26 -21.55 -7.57
C ILE A 176 12.22 -20.64 -6.91
N THR A 177 11.05 -20.50 -7.53
CA THR A 177 9.95 -19.69 -6.99
C THR A 177 9.46 -20.23 -5.65
N ILE A 178 9.28 -21.55 -5.54
CA ILE A 178 8.92 -22.24 -4.30
C ILE A 178 10.00 -22.02 -3.23
N ALA A 179 11.28 -22.22 -3.56
CA ALA A 179 12.40 -22.07 -2.64
C ALA A 179 12.50 -20.64 -2.08
N ARG A 180 12.37 -19.62 -2.94
CA ARG A 180 12.34 -18.21 -2.54
C ARG A 180 11.19 -17.91 -1.57
N ARG A 181 10.01 -18.50 -1.78
CA ARG A 181 8.84 -18.34 -0.89
C ARG A 181 9.10 -18.98 0.47
N ILE A 182 9.62 -20.21 0.50
CA ILE A 182 9.99 -20.93 1.73
C ILE A 182 11.02 -20.13 2.54
N ILE A 183 12.10 -19.66 1.91
CA ILE A 183 13.14 -18.89 2.60
C ILE A 183 12.56 -17.57 3.13
N SER A 184 11.83 -16.83 2.30
CA SER A 184 11.23 -15.56 2.70
C SER A 184 10.28 -15.71 3.89
N GLY A 185 9.47 -16.78 3.90
CA GLY A 185 8.62 -17.12 5.04
C GLY A 185 9.40 -17.49 6.31
N SER A 186 10.62 -17.99 6.17
CA SER A 186 11.47 -18.41 7.30
C SER A 186 12.42 -17.34 7.84
N GLN A 187 12.68 -16.25 7.10
CA GLN A 187 13.67 -15.24 7.49
C GLN A 187 13.14 -14.08 8.34
N LYS A 188 11.86 -13.74 8.20
CA LYS A 188 11.26 -12.53 8.82
C LYS A 188 10.00 -12.82 9.64
N SER A 189 9.63 -14.09 9.74
CA SER A 189 8.42 -14.53 10.41
C SER A 189 8.73 -15.07 11.79
N ALA A 190 7.84 -14.79 12.75
CA ALA A 190 7.79 -15.49 14.03
C ALA A 190 7.42 -16.98 13.90
N GLN A 191 6.97 -17.41 12.71
CA GLN A 191 6.64 -18.80 12.36
C GLN A 191 7.32 -19.19 11.05
N PRO A 192 8.54 -19.73 11.09
CA PRO A 192 9.25 -20.20 9.89
C PRO A 192 8.62 -21.46 9.31
N VAL A 193 8.80 -21.69 8.01
CA VAL A 193 8.38 -22.93 7.35
C VAL A 193 9.28 -24.06 7.85
N ARG A 194 8.69 -25.07 8.51
CA ARG A 194 9.39 -26.23 9.07
C ARG A 194 9.05 -27.54 8.38
N SER A 195 7.97 -27.60 7.62
CA SER A 195 7.49 -28.83 6.98
C SER A 195 7.06 -28.57 5.54
N VAL A 196 7.54 -29.40 4.63
CA VAL A 196 7.15 -29.42 3.21
C VAL A 196 6.67 -30.83 2.86
N LYS A 197 5.49 -30.93 2.25
CA LYS A 197 4.89 -32.17 1.77
C LYS A 197 4.96 -32.20 0.24
N ILE A 198 5.44 -33.29 -0.33
CA ILE A 198 5.63 -33.46 -1.77
C ILE A 198 4.91 -34.74 -2.18
N ILE A 199 3.96 -34.62 -3.10
CA ILE A 199 3.07 -35.71 -3.51
C ILE A 199 3.23 -35.95 -5.00
N GLY A 200 3.67 -37.14 -5.39
CA GLY A 200 3.80 -37.52 -6.80
C GLY A 200 2.56 -38.21 -7.35
N HIS A 201 2.21 -37.88 -8.59
CA HIS A 201 1.10 -38.48 -9.34
C HIS A 201 1.58 -38.97 -10.71
N THR A 202 0.83 -39.89 -11.28
CA THR A 202 0.97 -40.42 -12.64
C THR A 202 -0.36 -40.32 -13.39
N ASP A 203 -0.29 -40.48 -14.71
CA ASP A 203 -1.48 -40.80 -15.50
C ASP A 203 -1.91 -42.27 -15.22
N PRO A 204 -3.11 -42.69 -15.67
CA PRO A 204 -3.66 -44.01 -15.39
C PRO A 204 -3.19 -45.11 -16.36
N VAL A 205 -2.09 -44.89 -17.08
CA VAL A 205 -1.52 -45.90 -17.97
C VAL A 205 -0.53 -46.77 -17.18
N GLY A 206 -0.74 -48.08 -17.20
CA GLY A 206 0.18 -49.05 -16.59
C GLY A 206 -0.38 -49.73 -15.33
N ASP A 207 0.49 -50.45 -14.63
CA ASP A 207 0.16 -51.13 -13.38
C ASP A 207 0.09 -50.13 -12.22
N ALA A 208 -0.89 -50.28 -11.33
CA ALA A 208 -1.10 -49.37 -10.20
C ALA A 208 0.09 -49.33 -9.23
N GLY A 209 0.75 -50.47 -8.99
CA GLY A 209 1.97 -50.56 -8.18
C GLY A 209 3.14 -49.83 -8.84
N TYR A 210 3.31 -50.03 -10.14
CA TYR A 210 4.29 -49.29 -10.93
C TYR A 210 4.06 -47.77 -10.87
N ASN A 211 2.81 -47.34 -11.03
CA ASN A 211 2.40 -45.94 -10.96
C ASN A 211 2.67 -45.32 -9.58
N LEU A 212 2.44 -46.07 -8.50
CA LEU A 212 2.82 -45.64 -7.15
C LEU A 212 4.33 -45.44 -7.01
N ASP A 213 5.15 -46.34 -7.55
CA ASP A 213 6.61 -46.22 -7.48
C ASP A 213 7.15 -45.09 -8.36
N LEU A 214 6.62 -44.90 -9.58
CA LEU A 214 6.97 -43.77 -10.44
C LEU A 214 6.61 -42.43 -9.80
N GLY A 215 5.40 -42.30 -9.23
CA GLY A 215 5.01 -41.10 -8.48
C GLY A 215 5.95 -40.83 -7.30
N ARG A 216 6.37 -41.86 -6.57
CA ARG A 216 7.33 -41.72 -5.46
C ARG A 216 8.70 -41.24 -5.93
N ARG A 217 9.19 -41.75 -7.07
CA ARG A 217 10.45 -41.30 -7.67
C ARG A 217 10.40 -39.82 -8.08
N ARG A 218 9.31 -39.39 -8.73
CA ARG A 218 9.07 -37.96 -9.07
C ARG A 218 9.13 -37.07 -7.83
N ALA A 219 8.41 -37.45 -6.77
CA ALA A 219 8.39 -36.70 -5.52
C ALA A 219 9.80 -36.59 -4.89
N LYS A 220 10.58 -37.69 -4.87
CA LYS A 220 11.96 -37.67 -4.38
C LYS A 220 12.89 -36.80 -5.23
N LYS A 221 12.74 -36.83 -6.56
CA LYS A 221 13.57 -35.99 -7.45
C LYS A 221 13.31 -34.50 -7.23
N VAL A 222 12.05 -34.14 -7.02
CA VAL A 222 11.63 -32.78 -6.64
C VAL A 222 12.18 -32.40 -5.26
N GLU A 223 12.12 -33.30 -4.28
CA GLU A 223 12.71 -33.07 -2.94
C GLU A 223 14.21 -32.75 -3.03
N SER A 224 14.99 -33.58 -3.73
CA SER A 224 16.44 -33.39 -3.86
C SER A 224 16.79 -32.07 -4.55
N ASN A 225 16.09 -31.71 -5.64
CA ASN A 225 16.30 -30.43 -6.32
C ASN A 225 15.94 -29.24 -5.43
N LEU A 226 14.79 -29.30 -4.74
CA LEU A 226 14.35 -28.21 -3.87
C LEU A 226 15.33 -27.97 -2.72
N ARG A 227 15.89 -29.04 -2.12
CA ARG A 227 16.95 -28.93 -1.09
C ARG A 227 18.19 -28.21 -1.62
N GLN A 228 18.68 -28.62 -2.80
CA GLN A 228 19.85 -28.00 -3.42
C GLN A 228 19.61 -26.51 -3.71
N ILE A 229 18.46 -26.16 -4.26
CA ILE A 229 18.11 -24.76 -4.55
C ILE A 229 18.01 -23.93 -3.26
N LEU A 230 17.39 -24.47 -2.20
CA LEU A 230 17.30 -23.80 -0.90
C LEU A 230 18.70 -23.50 -0.35
N ASP A 231 19.61 -24.47 -0.39
CA ASP A 231 20.97 -24.31 0.11
C ASP A 231 21.86 -23.45 -0.81
N ARG A 232 21.59 -23.43 -2.13
CA ARG A 232 22.22 -22.51 -3.08
C ARG A 232 21.80 -21.05 -2.82
N ILE A 233 20.50 -20.81 -2.60
CA ILE A 233 20.01 -19.45 -2.28
C ILE A 233 20.54 -19.01 -0.92
N ARG A 234 20.55 -19.89 0.07
CA ARG A 234 21.14 -19.62 1.38
C ARG A 234 21.68 -20.91 2.02
N PRO A 235 23.00 -21.02 2.24
CA PRO A 235 23.62 -22.21 2.79
C PRO A 235 22.97 -22.71 4.08
N GLY A 236 22.57 -23.98 4.07
CA GLY A 236 22.02 -24.69 5.22
C GLY A 236 20.57 -24.35 5.56
N SER A 237 19.83 -23.70 4.65
CA SER A 237 18.40 -23.41 4.80
C SER A 237 17.53 -24.66 4.77
N SER A 238 17.98 -25.73 4.11
CA SER A 238 17.25 -27.00 4.05
C SER A 238 17.25 -27.76 5.39
N ARG A 239 18.26 -27.52 6.27
CA ARG A 239 18.45 -28.25 7.54
C ARG A 239 17.31 -28.08 8.53
N GLY A 240 16.63 -26.94 8.50
CA GLY A 240 15.52 -26.61 9.39
C GLY A 240 14.16 -27.11 8.92
N ILE A 241 14.10 -27.80 7.77
CA ILE A 241 12.87 -28.20 7.10
C ILE A 241 12.79 -29.73 7.02
N THR A 242 11.70 -30.27 7.53
CA THR A 242 11.31 -31.67 7.36
C THR A 242 10.55 -31.82 6.05
N PHE A 243 11.04 -32.65 5.15
CA PHE A 243 10.35 -32.99 3.91
C PHE A 243 9.64 -34.34 4.07
N SER A 244 8.41 -34.41 3.59
CA SER A 244 7.61 -35.64 3.53
C SER A 244 7.27 -35.93 2.07
N THR A 245 7.64 -37.12 1.60
CA THR A 245 7.37 -37.56 0.22
C THR A 245 6.30 -38.65 0.21
N GLU A 246 5.23 -38.42 -0.54
CA GLU A 246 4.13 -39.35 -0.75
C GLU A 246 3.94 -39.61 -2.25
N SER A 247 3.26 -40.71 -2.57
CA SER A 247 2.80 -41.00 -3.93
C SER A 247 1.33 -41.37 -3.90
N ARG A 248 0.58 -40.83 -4.85
CA ARG A 248 -0.80 -41.22 -5.13
C ARG A 248 -0.91 -42.07 -6.38
N GLY A 249 0.20 -42.28 -7.11
CA GLY A 249 0.18 -42.98 -8.40
C GLY A 249 -0.86 -42.36 -9.33
N GLU A 250 -1.71 -43.18 -9.92
CA GLU A 250 -2.82 -42.76 -10.77
C GLU A 250 -4.05 -42.26 -10.01
N ALA A 251 -4.08 -42.40 -8.68
CA ALA A 251 -5.18 -41.91 -7.87
C ALA A 251 -5.25 -40.38 -7.93
N GLU A 252 -6.48 -39.86 -7.87
CA GLU A 252 -6.76 -38.42 -7.95
C GLU A 252 -6.37 -37.79 -9.31
N SER A 253 -6.33 -38.60 -10.38
CA SER A 253 -6.14 -38.14 -11.77
C SER A 253 -7.44 -38.05 -12.58
N THR A 254 -8.60 -38.29 -11.96
CA THR A 254 -9.91 -38.28 -12.61
C THR A 254 -10.22 -36.92 -13.25
N GLY A 255 -10.48 -36.89 -14.56
CA GLY A 255 -10.83 -35.67 -15.30
C GLY A 255 -9.64 -34.84 -15.77
N LEU A 256 -8.40 -35.25 -15.47
CA LEU A 256 -7.19 -34.60 -15.98
C LEU A 256 -6.73 -35.27 -17.29
N SER A 257 -6.18 -34.47 -18.21
CA SER A 257 -5.45 -35.02 -19.36
C SER A 257 -4.20 -35.78 -18.89
N PRO A 258 -3.68 -36.76 -19.64
CA PRO A 258 -2.46 -37.49 -19.24
C PRO A 258 -1.30 -36.56 -18.91
N VAL A 259 -1.13 -35.48 -19.67
CA VAL A 259 -0.10 -34.45 -19.45
C VAL A 259 -0.23 -33.79 -18.07
N LYS A 260 -1.45 -33.40 -17.67
CA LYS A 260 -1.72 -32.79 -16.36
C LYS A 260 -1.74 -33.81 -15.22
N ALA A 261 -2.08 -35.06 -15.50
CA ALA A 261 -2.06 -36.13 -14.52
C ALA A 261 -0.63 -36.47 -14.05
N ARG A 262 0.34 -36.40 -14.96
CA ARG A 262 1.77 -36.56 -14.68
C ARG A 262 2.34 -35.33 -13.96
N ARG A 263 2.12 -35.24 -12.66
CA ARG A 263 2.46 -34.06 -11.85
C ARG A 263 3.09 -34.39 -10.50
N VAL A 264 3.70 -33.38 -9.88
CA VAL A 264 4.07 -33.37 -8.47
C VAL A 264 3.46 -32.16 -7.79
N VAL A 265 2.83 -32.36 -6.63
CA VAL A 265 2.26 -31.29 -5.82
C VAL A 265 3.16 -31.03 -4.62
N VAL A 266 3.61 -29.80 -4.44
CA VAL A 266 4.44 -29.36 -3.31
C VAL A 266 3.62 -28.45 -2.41
N CYS A 267 3.31 -28.95 -1.20
CA CYS A 267 2.53 -28.24 -0.21
C CYS A 267 3.37 -27.85 1.01
N PHE A 268 3.18 -26.66 1.56
CA PHE A 268 3.77 -26.26 2.83
C PHE A 268 2.90 -25.25 3.55
N GLN A 269 2.99 -25.25 4.87
CA GLN A 269 2.39 -24.21 5.68
C GLN A 269 3.34 -23.03 5.75
N GLN A 270 2.83 -21.87 5.37
CA GLN A 270 3.47 -20.60 5.68
C GLN A 270 2.48 -19.77 6.51
N PRO A 271 2.96 -18.82 7.32
CA PRO A 271 2.08 -17.80 7.87
C PRO A 271 1.24 -17.23 6.73
N CYS A 272 -0.05 -17.00 6.97
CA CYS A 272 -0.86 -16.29 6.00
C CYS A 272 -0.11 -15.01 5.64
N ARG A 273 0.41 -14.95 4.41
CA ARG A 273 0.61 -13.66 3.80
C ARG A 273 -0.81 -13.16 3.59
N HIS A 274 -1.31 -12.35 4.52
CA HIS A 274 -2.28 -11.35 4.11
C HIS A 274 -1.73 -10.73 2.82
N LYS A 275 -2.59 -10.29 1.90
CA LYS A 275 -2.16 -9.29 0.91
C LYS A 275 -1.77 -8.03 1.71
N GLY A 276 -0.68 -8.11 2.46
CA GLY A 276 -0.01 -7.02 3.08
C GLY A 276 0.51 -6.15 1.97
N CYS A 277 0.94 -4.98 2.36
CA CYS A 277 1.39 -3.96 1.46
C CYS A 277 2.91 -3.80 1.47
N PRO A 278 3.76 -4.82 1.19
CA PRO A 278 5.20 -4.58 1.04
C PRO A 278 5.46 -3.42 0.06
N PRO A 279 6.38 -2.48 0.37
CA PRO A 279 7.34 -2.45 1.49
C PRO A 279 6.81 -1.89 2.82
N PHE A 280 5.53 -1.54 2.93
CA PHE A 280 4.93 -0.89 4.09
C PHE A 280 4.55 -1.90 5.20
N LYS A 281 4.61 -1.43 6.46
CA LYS A 281 4.25 -2.19 7.66
C LYS A 281 2.75 -2.19 7.92
N SER A 282 2.10 -1.09 7.59
CA SER A 282 0.70 -0.83 7.85
C SER A 282 0.10 0.02 6.75
N ARG A 283 -1.22 0.16 6.73
CA ARG A 283 -1.96 1.00 5.77
C ARG A 283 -2.92 1.94 6.48
N VAL A 284 -3.15 3.08 5.84
CA VAL A 284 -4.19 4.05 6.16
C VAL A 284 -5.12 4.11 4.95
N ARG A 285 -6.41 3.80 5.16
CA ARG A 285 -7.41 3.72 4.11
C ARG A 285 -8.32 4.95 4.14
N LEU A 286 -8.38 5.66 3.02
CA LEU A 286 -9.12 6.91 2.83
C LEU A 286 -10.32 6.67 1.93
N HIS A 287 -11.47 7.21 2.31
CA HIS A 287 -12.66 7.29 1.48
C HIS A 287 -12.97 8.74 1.20
N ILE A 288 -12.77 9.14 -0.05
CA ILE A 288 -12.80 10.52 -0.48
C ILE A 288 -14.23 10.94 -0.81
N LYS A 289 -14.71 11.99 -0.16
CA LYS A 289 -16.06 12.53 -0.29
C LYS A 289 -15.93 13.95 -0.82
N VAL A 290 -16.37 14.19 -2.06
CA VAL A 290 -16.17 15.48 -2.73
C VAL A 290 -17.49 16.22 -2.80
N LEU A 291 -17.64 17.28 -2.01
CA LEU A 291 -18.74 18.25 -2.19
C LEU A 291 -18.27 19.32 -3.18
N VAL A 292 -17.06 19.84 -2.97
CA VAL A 292 -16.44 20.84 -3.84
C VAL A 292 -15.04 20.39 -4.24
N ARG A 293 -14.70 20.53 -5.52
CA ARG A 293 -13.36 20.23 -6.03
C ARG A 293 -12.36 21.26 -5.47
N PRO A 294 -11.20 20.82 -4.95
CA PRO A 294 -10.12 21.73 -4.56
C PRO A 294 -9.67 22.64 -5.70
N ARG A 295 -9.32 23.89 -5.38
CA ARG A 295 -8.93 24.92 -6.35
C ARG A 295 -7.43 25.04 -6.52
N ARG A 296 -6.66 24.93 -5.44
CA ARG A 296 -5.20 25.15 -5.45
C ARG A 296 -4.39 23.92 -5.83
N PHE A 297 -4.78 22.75 -5.32
CA PHE A 297 -4.10 21.49 -5.59
C PHE A 297 -5.12 20.38 -5.76
N SER A 298 -4.94 19.53 -6.77
CA SER A 298 -5.85 18.41 -6.99
C SER A 298 -5.85 17.43 -5.81
N ILE A 299 -6.94 16.68 -5.64
CA ILE A 299 -7.02 15.60 -4.65
C ILE A 299 -5.88 14.58 -4.88
N ALA A 300 -5.57 14.26 -6.13
CA ALA A 300 -4.47 13.35 -6.47
C ALA A 300 -3.12 13.90 -5.99
N THR A 301 -2.87 15.20 -6.16
CA THR A 301 -1.67 15.87 -5.65
C THR A 301 -1.60 15.79 -4.13
N MET A 302 -2.69 16.08 -3.41
CA MET A 302 -2.72 16.01 -1.94
C MET A 302 -2.47 14.58 -1.43
N VAL A 303 -3.07 13.56 -2.07
CA VAL A 303 -2.84 12.14 -1.74
C VAL A 303 -1.40 11.75 -2.03
N GLN A 304 -0.82 12.20 -3.15
CA GLN A 304 0.57 11.92 -3.49
C GLN A 304 1.55 12.58 -2.51
N SER A 305 1.29 13.83 -2.12
CA SER A 305 2.03 14.53 -1.07
C SER A 305 1.95 13.78 0.26
N MET A 306 0.78 13.26 0.65
CA MET A 306 0.65 12.42 1.83
C MET A 306 1.48 11.13 1.73
N ARG A 307 1.49 10.47 0.55
CA ARG A 307 2.31 9.27 0.31
C ARG A 307 3.81 9.55 0.44
N GLN A 308 4.29 10.71 -0.01
CA GLN A 308 5.70 11.11 0.12
C GLN A 308 6.15 11.20 1.58
N VAL A 309 5.26 11.62 2.47
CA VAL A 309 5.55 11.75 3.90
C VAL A 309 5.36 10.41 4.64
N TYR A 310 4.28 9.70 4.37
CA TYR A 310 3.87 8.50 5.11
C TYR A 310 4.59 7.23 4.65
N GLY A 311 4.94 7.17 3.36
CA GLY A 311 5.58 6.00 2.75
C GLY A 311 6.92 5.65 3.39
N PRO A 312 7.89 6.59 3.50
CA PRO A 312 9.16 6.36 4.18
C PRO A 312 9.00 5.99 5.67
N ALA A 313 7.92 6.45 6.31
CA ALA A 313 7.57 6.07 7.68
C ALA A 313 6.99 4.65 7.80
N GLY A 314 6.74 3.97 6.67
CA GLY A 314 6.25 2.60 6.62
C GLY A 314 4.73 2.46 6.55
N PHE A 315 4.00 3.54 6.22
CA PHE A 315 2.54 3.51 6.07
C PHE A 315 2.14 3.64 4.59
N ARG A 316 1.38 2.66 4.09
CA ARG A 316 0.72 2.77 2.78
C ARG A 316 -0.50 3.68 2.88
N VAL A 317 -0.63 4.66 1.99
CA VAL A 317 -1.87 5.44 1.85
C VAL A 317 -2.69 4.91 0.69
N GLU A 318 -3.83 4.32 1.00
CA GLU A 318 -4.78 3.74 0.05
C GLU A 318 -6.01 4.63 -0.07
N VAL A 319 -6.42 4.96 -1.29
CA VAL A 319 -7.75 5.53 -1.55
C VAL A 319 -8.66 4.34 -1.83
N ALA A 320 -9.52 4.01 -0.86
CA ALA A 320 -10.39 2.84 -0.91
C ALA A 320 -11.66 3.10 -1.72
N SER A 321 -12.19 4.33 -1.69
CA SER A 321 -13.27 4.75 -2.55
C SER A 321 -13.27 6.26 -2.76
N ARG A 322 -14.00 6.72 -3.78
CA ARG A 322 -14.27 8.13 -4.04
C ARG A 322 -15.74 8.30 -4.42
N GLU A 323 -16.40 9.30 -3.85
CA GLU A 323 -17.77 9.68 -4.23
C GLU A 323 -17.94 11.20 -4.26
N ASN A 324 -18.81 11.68 -5.14
CA ASN A 324 -19.25 13.07 -5.16
C ASN A 324 -20.56 13.20 -4.38
N LEU A 325 -20.63 14.16 -3.47
CA LEU A 325 -21.81 14.41 -2.64
C LEU A 325 -22.49 15.70 -3.07
N LYS A 326 -23.79 15.62 -3.39
CA LYS A 326 -24.62 16.79 -3.75
C LYS A 326 -25.30 17.34 -2.49
N LEU A 327 -24.56 18.13 -1.72
CA LEU A 327 -25.00 18.70 -0.44
C LEU A 327 -24.64 20.20 -0.38
N PRO A 328 -25.27 21.07 -1.19
CA PRO A 328 -24.87 22.46 -1.34
C PRO A 328 -24.85 23.24 -0.02
N HIS A 329 -25.77 22.94 0.90
CA HIS A 329 -25.85 23.55 2.23
C HIS A 329 -24.71 23.15 3.18
N LEU A 330 -23.85 22.20 2.79
CA LEU A 330 -22.70 21.73 3.58
C LEU A 330 -21.37 22.01 2.87
N GLU A 331 -21.38 22.77 1.76
CA GLU A 331 -20.15 23.16 1.06
C GLU A 331 -19.33 24.17 1.86
N ASP A 332 -19.98 25.04 2.64
CA ASP A 332 -19.31 25.83 3.67
C ASP A 332 -19.71 25.26 5.02
N LEU A 333 -18.74 24.71 5.75
CA LEU A 333 -19.01 24.01 6.99
C LEU A 333 -18.74 24.90 8.20
N ASP A 334 -19.74 25.19 9.02
CA ASP A 334 -19.46 25.75 10.35
C ASP A 334 -18.73 24.68 11.18
N ILE A 335 -17.56 25.03 11.73
CA ILE A 335 -16.77 24.15 12.61
C ILE A 335 -16.73 24.67 14.04
N ARG A 336 -17.53 25.67 14.41
CA ARG A 336 -17.64 26.15 15.78
C ARG A 336 -18.35 25.14 16.68
N CYS A 337 -18.03 25.20 17.95
CA CYS A 337 -18.71 24.42 18.96
C CYS A 337 -20.17 24.84 19.11
N PRO A 338 -21.08 23.90 19.43
CA PRO A 338 -22.46 24.22 19.74
C PRO A 338 -22.57 25.38 20.73
N LYS A 339 -23.29 26.43 20.35
CA LYS A 339 -23.54 27.62 21.19
C LYS A 339 -22.26 28.35 21.65
N SER A 340 -21.16 28.24 20.90
CA SER A 340 -19.90 28.91 21.18
C SER A 340 -19.31 29.52 19.91
N THR A 341 -18.48 30.55 20.07
CA THR A 341 -17.67 31.12 18.98
C THR A 341 -16.35 30.39 18.78
N SER A 342 -15.98 29.50 19.71
CA SER A 342 -14.74 28.72 19.64
C SER A 342 -14.83 27.59 18.60
N VAL A 343 -13.71 27.27 17.97
CA VAL A 343 -13.59 26.15 17.01
C VAL A 343 -13.72 24.82 17.73
N CYS A 344 -14.53 23.92 17.18
CA CYS A 344 -14.74 22.57 17.69
C CYS A 344 -13.80 21.54 17.09
N CYS A 345 -12.52 21.85 17.14
CA CYS A 345 -11.43 20.98 16.73
C CYS A 345 -10.51 20.70 17.92
N PRO A 346 -11.00 19.96 18.94
CA PRO A 346 -10.17 19.61 20.08
C PRO A 346 -9.05 18.67 19.63
N PHE A 347 -7.95 18.65 20.39
CA PHE A 347 -7.01 17.55 20.35
C PHE A 347 -7.13 16.77 21.67
N PRO A 348 -7.42 15.45 21.66
CA PRO A 348 -7.63 14.59 20.49
C PRO A 348 -8.94 14.91 19.72
N CYS A 349 -8.95 14.63 18.41
CA CYS A 349 -10.01 15.03 17.49
C CYS A 349 -11.40 14.37 17.63
N PRO A 350 -11.52 13.11 18.10
CA PRO A 350 -12.84 12.52 18.33
C PRO A 350 -13.58 13.31 19.41
N THR A 351 -14.78 13.79 19.10
CA THR A 351 -15.59 14.58 20.04
C THR A 351 -17.09 14.36 19.84
N SER A 352 -17.83 14.43 20.94
CA SER A 352 -19.30 14.45 20.94
C SER A 352 -19.88 15.87 20.85
N ASN A 353 -19.02 16.90 20.92
CA ASN A 353 -19.43 18.31 20.95
C ASN A 353 -19.41 18.96 19.56
N LEU A 354 -19.93 18.32 18.53
CA LEU A 354 -19.99 18.91 17.18
C LEU A 354 -21.32 19.62 16.94
N ASN A 355 -21.30 20.68 16.13
CA ASN A 355 -22.54 21.32 15.69
C ASN A 355 -23.32 20.42 14.70
N ALA A 356 -24.57 20.81 14.43
CA ALA A 356 -25.49 20.00 13.65
C ALA A 356 -25.03 19.79 12.19
N GLU A 357 -24.43 20.80 11.56
CA GLU A 357 -23.93 20.72 10.18
C GLU A 357 -22.77 19.73 10.07
N HIS A 358 -21.82 19.80 11.00
CA HIS A 358 -20.67 18.91 11.06
C HIS A 358 -21.13 17.45 11.30
N VAL A 359 -22.08 17.23 12.21
CA VAL A 359 -22.69 15.91 12.40
C VAL A 359 -23.43 15.44 11.14
N ALA A 360 -24.15 16.33 10.46
CA ALA A 360 -24.88 16.02 9.23
C ALA A 360 -23.94 15.61 8.09
N LEU A 361 -22.81 16.30 7.91
CA LEU A 361 -21.77 15.93 6.95
C LEU A 361 -21.29 14.49 7.18
N PHE A 362 -20.96 14.17 8.44
CA PHE A 362 -20.48 12.83 8.82
C PHE A 362 -21.55 11.74 8.80
N LYS A 363 -22.84 12.05 8.63
CA LYS A 363 -23.86 11.02 8.31
C LYS A 363 -23.57 10.38 6.95
N ASN A 364 -23.02 11.14 6.00
CA ASN A 364 -22.65 10.70 4.65
C ASN A 364 -21.27 10.02 4.62
N ARG A 365 -21.02 9.08 5.54
CA ARG A 365 -19.80 8.28 5.50
C ARG A 365 -19.85 7.19 4.45
N ASN A 366 -21.03 6.60 4.23
CA ASN A 366 -21.31 5.61 3.19
C ASN A 366 -20.27 4.48 3.08
N LYS A 367 -20.52 3.37 3.77
CA LYS A 367 -19.73 2.12 3.72
C LYS A 367 -18.24 2.27 4.14
N VAL A 368 -17.90 3.25 4.96
CA VAL A 368 -16.56 3.43 5.54
C VAL A 368 -16.44 2.58 6.81
N GLY A 369 -15.42 1.73 6.87
CA GLY A 369 -15.13 0.90 8.04
C GLY A 369 -14.82 1.71 9.30
N VAL A 370 -14.97 1.08 10.47
CA VAL A 370 -14.73 1.72 11.77
C VAL A 370 -13.28 2.17 11.99
N ASN A 371 -12.33 1.55 11.30
CA ASN A 371 -10.90 1.85 11.34
C ASN A 371 -10.41 2.56 10.05
N GLU A 372 -11.32 3.11 9.25
CA GLU A 372 -11.01 3.76 7.97
C GLU A 372 -11.50 5.22 7.99
N LEU A 373 -10.83 6.11 7.26
CA LEU A 373 -11.13 7.55 7.33
C LEU A 373 -12.07 7.98 6.21
N ALA A 374 -13.11 8.75 6.57
CA ALA A 374 -13.82 9.57 5.60
C ALA A 374 -13.13 10.94 5.48
N VAL A 375 -12.85 11.37 4.25
CA VAL A 375 -12.18 12.64 3.94
C VAL A 375 -13.15 13.50 3.14
N TYR A 376 -13.64 14.59 3.73
CA TYR A 376 -14.60 15.49 3.10
C TYR A 376 -13.90 16.70 2.50
N PHE A 377 -14.07 16.90 1.19
CA PHE A 377 -13.64 18.11 0.49
C PHE A 377 -14.80 19.09 0.36
N VAL A 378 -14.66 20.24 1.05
CA VAL A 378 -15.66 21.31 1.13
C VAL A 378 -15.10 22.60 0.52
N ARG A 379 -15.94 23.60 0.23
CA ARG A 379 -15.48 24.91 -0.25
C ARG A 379 -14.68 25.64 0.82
N GLY A 380 -15.22 25.73 2.03
CA GLY A 380 -14.61 26.44 3.14
C GLY A 380 -15.14 25.99 4.51
N THR A 381 -14.56 26.55 5.57
CA THR A 381 -15.08 26.42 6.93
C THR A 381 -15.38 27.78 7.52
N THR A 382 -16.26 27.81 8.53
CA THR A 382 -16.46 28.98 9.39
C THR A 382 -16.12 28.63 10.84
N PRO A 383 -15.16 29.31 11.50
CA PRO A 383 -14.17 30.24 10.94
C PRO A 383 -13.28 29.60 9.87
N THR A 384 -12.56 30.44 9.11
CA THR A 384 -11.75 30.01 7.97
C THR A 384 -10.51 29.25 8.39
N PHE A 385 -10.44 27.97 8.03
CA PHE A 385 -9.28 27.10 8.23
C PHE A 385 -9.02 26.30 6.95
N ASN A 386 -7.81 25.78 6.77
CA ASN A 386 -7.50 24.93 5.62
C ASN A 386 -8.13 23.52 5.76
N GLY A 387 -8.34 23.07 7.00
CA GLY A 387 -8.92 21.78 7.31
C GLY A 387 -9.37 21.70 8.76
N CYS A 388 -9.99 20.57 9.12
CA CYS A 388 -10.41 20.27 10.48
C CYS A 388 -10.42 18.76 10.70
N CYS A 389 -9.75 18.28 11.75
CA CYS A 389 -9.70 16.87 12.09
C CYS A 389 -10.88 16.39 12.94
N ALA A 390 -11.72 17.30 13.44
CA ALA A 390 -12.79 16.99 14.37
C ALA A 390 -13.79 16.02 13.73
N HIS A 391 -14.23 15.02 14.50
CA HIS A 391 -15.18 14.04 14.01
C HIS A 391 -15.97 13.37 15.14
N PRO A 392 -17.17 12.82 14.87
CA PRO A 392 -17.91 12.06 15.88
C PRO A 392 -17.12 10.84 16.35
N THR A 393 -17.19 10.50 17.64
CA THR A 393 -16.57 9.29 18.20
C THR A 393 -16.96 8.03 17.41
N GLY A 394 -15.98 7.18 17.11
CA GLY A 394 -16.18 5.96 16.31
C GLY A 394 -16.37 6.20 14.81
N ARG A 395 -16.29 7.46 14.36
CA ARG A 395 -16.46 7.86 12.95
C ARG A 395 -15.25 8.69 12.49
N PRO A 396 -14.04 8.10 12.44
CA PRO A 396 -12.78 8.81 12.14
C PRO A 396 -12.79 9.49 10.78
N GLY A 397 -12.52 10.79 10.73
CA GLY A 397 -12.51 11.50 9.46
C GLY A 397 -12.03 12.92 9.60
N VAL A 398 -11.90 13.58 8.46
CA VAL A 398 -11.35 14.93 8.36
C VAL A 398 -12.11 15.74 7.32
N VAL A 399 -12.04 17.06 7.46
CA VAL A 399 -12.52 18.04 6.48
C VAL A 399 -11.32 18.76 5.89
N VAL A 400 -11.30 18.94 4.57
CA VAL A 400 -10.27 19.67 3.83
C VAL A 400 -10.96 20.69 2.92
N THR A 401 -10.53 21.95 2.99
CA THR A 401 -11.16 23.03 2.21
C THR A 401 -10.58 23.17 0.80
N ALA A 402 -11.28 23.86 -0.09
CA ALA A 402 -10.86 24.03 -1.47
C ALA A 402 -9.58 24.87 -1.63
N ASN A 403 -9.25 25.69 -0.63
CA ASN A 403 -8.05 26.54 -0.58
C ASN A 403 -6.88 25.92 0.20
N ALA A 404 -7.04 24.68 0.65
CA ALA A 404 -6.03 23.93 1.38
C ALA A 404 -4.70 23.81 0.60
N SER A 405 -3.59 23.70 1.33
CA SER A 405 -2.28 23.42 0.74
C SER A 405 -2.17 21.95 0.34
N ARG A 406 -1.17 21.59 -0.47
CA ARG A 406 -0.91 20.18 -0.82
C ARG A 406 -0.64 19.28 0.40
N TRP A 407 -0.26 19.85 1.54
CA TRP A 407 0.08 19.12 2.76
C TRP A 407 -1.08 19.01 3.77
N THR A 408 -2.15 19.79 3.60
CA THR A 408 -3.26 19.84 4.57
C THR A 408 -3.93 18.48 4.77
N LEU A 409 -4.17 17.71 3.70
CA LEU A 409 -4.75 16.37 3.83
C LEU A 409 -3.92 15.47 4.76
N ALA A 410 -2.60 15.43 4.55
CA ALA A 410 -1.70 14.61 5.36
C ALA A 410 -1.67 15.06 6.82
N HIS A 411 -1.74 16.37 7.05
CA HIS A 411 -1.75 17.00 8.37
C HIS A 411 -3.02 16.66 9.16
N GLU A 412 -4.21 16.83 8.56
CA GLU A 412 -5.47 16.51 9.24
C GLU A 412 -5.59 15.01 9.53
N VAL A 413 -5.14 14.15 8.60
CA VAL A 413 -5.15 12.70 8.84
C VAL A 413 -4.17 12.33 9.96
N ALA A 414 -3.02 12.99 10.07
CA ALA A 414 -2.06 12.75 11.13
C ALA A 414 -2.61 13.09 12.51
N HIS A 415 -3.46 14.13 12.62
CA HIS A 415 -4.21 14.39 13.85
C HIS A 415 -5.12 13.22 14.25
N VAL A 416 -5.85 12.64 13.31
CA VAL A 416 -6.71 11.45 13.56
C VAL A 416 -5.86 10.24 13.95
N LEU A 417 -4.62 10.14 13.45
CA LEU A 417 -3.63 9.14 13.84
C LEU A 417 -2.95 9.44 15.19
N GLY A 418 -3.33 10.54 15.87
CA GLY A 418 -2.92 10.86 17.23
C GLY A 418 -1.78 11.86 17.34
N LEU A 419 -1.41 12.56 16.28
CA LEU A 419 -0.34 13.57 16.35
C LEU A 419 -0.89 14.94 16.76
N SER A 420 -0.17 15.63 17.66
CA SER A 420 -0.45 17.02 18.02
C SER A 420 0.39 17.99 17.19
N HIS A 421 -0.02 19.26 17.16
CA HIS A 421 0.81 20.32 16.56
C HIS A 421 2.19 20.42 17.20
N VAL A 422 3.15 20.90 16.41
CA VAL A 422 4.49 21.31 16.83
C VAL A 422 4.80 22.68 16.26
N ASN A 423 5.67 23.45 16.93
CA ASN A 423 6.12 24.73 16.40
C ASN A 423 7.39 24.56 15.54
N ASN A 424 7.27 23.87 14.39
CA ASN A 424 8.37 23.66 13.46
C ASN A 424 7.85 23.45 12.03
N ASN A 425 8.24 24.34 11.11
CA ASN A 425 7.79 24.36 9.71
C ASN A 425 8.46 23.32 8.80
N ASP A 426 9.46 22.60 9.28
CA ASP A 426 10.04 21.48 8.53
C ASP A 426 9.26 20.18 8.80
N ARG A 427 8.38 20.16 9.80
CA ARG A 427 7.60 18.99 10.22
C ARG A 427 6.15 19.06 9.72
N LEU A 428 5.57 17.89 9.46
CA LEU A 428 4.20 17.79 8.93
C LEU A 428 3.20 18.47 9.86
N MET A 429 3.36 18.28 11.17
CA MET A 429 2.44 18.77 12.19
C MET A 429 2.68 20.22 12.60
N THR A 430 3.24 21.07 11.72
CA THR A 430 3.42 22.49 12.05
C THR A 430 2.11 23.16 12.46
N GLY A 431 2.10 23.78 13.65
CA GLY A 431 0.99 24.60 14.13
C GLY A 431 0.93 25.99 13.50
N ASN A 432 1.93 26.35 12.69
CA ASN A 432 2.00 27.66 12.02
C ASN A 432 1.30 27.66 10.65
N GLY A 433 0.55 26.61 10.33
CA GLY A 433 -0.18 26.47 9.07
C GLY A 433 0.61 25.73 7.99
N THR A 434 -0.07 24.82 7.30
CA THR A 434 0.50 23.92 6.28
C THR A 434 0.94 24.62 4.98
N ASN A 435 0.63 25.92 4.80
CA ASN A 435 1.19 26.75 3.73
C ASN A 435 2.64 27.16 4.03
N ASN A 436 3.04 27.17 5.31
CA ASN A 436 4.33 27.68 5.76
C ASN A 436 5.40 26.58 5.86
N ILE A 437 5.12 25.37 5.36
CA ILE A 437 6.07 24.26 5.36
C ILE A 437 7.27 24.60 4.49
N LYS A 438 8.47 24.53 5.07
CA LYS A 438 9.74 24.96 4.43
C LYS A 438 10.56 23.81 3.86
N ASN A 439 10.44 22.60 4.43
CA ASN A 439 11.11 21.40 3.96
C ASN A 439 10.11 20.45 3.28
N PRO A 440 9.89 20.51 1.95
CA PRO A 440 9.05 19.54 1.25
C PRO A 440 9.87 18.34 0.72
N PRO A 441 9.46 17.08 0.98
CA PRO A 441 8.34 16.67 1.83
C PRO A 441 8.64 16.92 3.32
N PRO A 442 7.64 17.33 4.12
CA PRO A 442 7.84 17.60 5.54
C PRO A 442 8.13 16.34 6.33
N ASP A 443 8.86 16.51 7.42
CA ASP A 443 9.36 15.41 8.23
C ASP A 443 8.28 14.85 9.18
N LEU A 444 8.37 13.54 9.40
CA LEU A 444 7.81 12.83 10.56
C LEU A 444 8.95 12.28 11.40
N VAL A 445 9.02 12.68 12.67
CA VAL A 445 10.05 12.15 13.58
C VAL A 445 9.64 10.80 14.15
N ARG A 446 10.61 10.04 14.68
CA ARG A 446 10.38 8.68 15.16
C ARG A 446 9.25 8.54 16.21
N SER A 447 9.09 9.51 17.12
CA SER A 447 8.01 9.49 18.11
C SER A 447 6.62 9.69 17.50
N GLU A 448 6.52 10.49 16.44
CA GLU A 448 5.27 10.65 15.67
C GLU A 448 4.93 9.35 14.95
N ILE A 449 5.92 8.74 14.28
CA ILE A 449 5.75 7.45 13.59
C ILE A 449 5.24 6.38 14.57
N GLN A 450 5.84 6.27 15.76
CA GLN A 450 5.39 5.32 16.79
C GLN A 450 3.96 5.60 17.29
N THR A 451 3.56 6.86 17.33
CA THR A 451 2.20 7.26 17.72
C THR A 451 1.21 6.82 16.64
N MET A 452 1.53 7.08 15.37
CA MET A 452 0.73 6.63 14.23
C MET A 452 0.66 5.09 14.16
N GLU A 453 1.76 4.37 14.42
CA GLU A 453 1.80 2.89 14.47
C GLU A 453 0.83 2.32 15.52
N ARG A 454 0.58 3.03 16.62
CA ARG A 454 -0.31 2.62 17.71
C ARG A 454 -1.76 3.05 17.52
N SER A 455 -2.06 3.86 16.50
CA SER A 455 -3.42 4.30 16.23
C SER A 455 -4.32 3.13 15.84
N SER A 456 -5.55 3.09 16.35
CA SER A 456 -6.56 2.09 15.95
C SER A 456 -7.00 2.23 14.49
N ILE A 457 -6.67 3.36 13.85
CA ILE A 457 -6.97 3.67 12.44
C ILE A 457 -5.84 3.20 11.51
N THR A 458 -4.68 2.87 12.06
CA THR A 458 -3.59 2.24 11.32
C THR A 458 -3.86 0.75 11.23
N ILE A 459 -4.16 0.28 10.03
CA ILE A 459 -4.52 -1.11 9.78
C ILE A 459 -3.23 -1.89 9.48
N PRO A 460 -2.88 -2.93 10.24
CA PRO A 460 -1.71 -3.75 9.93
C PRO A 460 -1.76 -4.31 8.50
N CYS A 461 -0.61 -4.32 7.85
CA CYS A 461 -0.35 -5.20 6.73
C CYS A 461 0.26 -6.51 7.27
#